data_AF-A0AAP0JTQ5-F1
#
_entry.id   AF-A0AAP0JTQ5-F1
#
_cell.length_a   1.000
_cell.length_b   1.000
_cell.length_c   1.000
_cell.angle_alpha   90.00
_cell.angle_beta   90.00
_cell.angle_gamma   90.00
#
_symmetry.space_group_name_H-M   'P 1'
#
loop_
_entity.id
_entity.type
_entity.pdbx_description
1 polymer ?
#
loop_
_entity_poly.entity_id
_entity_poly.type
_entity_poly.pdbx_seq_one_letter_code
_entity_poly.pdbx_strand_id
1 'polypeptide(L)'
;MAIAALHRFSSQISRSPSISQFIRSTATYAAPSSSSSSQSKKVSDRIVKIFAIDLDGQKREIRGLTGTTLLKALTNTGLIDPASHRLEEIDACSAECEVMIAEEWLEKLPPRHSRLGCQVVLSQELQGMVVAVPEPKPWDIP
;
A
#
# COMPACT_ATOMS: atom_id res chain seq x y z
N MET A 1 -9.20 -57.73 -18.40
CA MET A 1 -9.10 -57.34 -16.97
C MET A 1 -8.80 -55.85 -16.90
N ALA A 2 -9.27 -55.17 -15.85
CA ALA A 2 -9.14 -53.72 -15.59
C ALA A 2 -9.87 -52.78 -16.58
N ILE A 3 -11.07 -52.33 -16.16
CA ILE A 3 -11.81 -51.18 -16.69
C ILE A 3 -11.85 -50.13 -15.57
N ALA A 4 -11.35 -48.92 -15.83
CA ALA A 4 -11.33 -47.83 -14.85
C ALA A 4 -12.55 -46.90 -15.08
N ALA A 5 -13.41 -46.76 -14.07
CA ALA A 5 -14.67 -46.04 -14.18
C ALA A 5 -14.52 -44.52 -13.96
N LEU A 6 -15.12 -43.72 -14.83
CA LEU A 6 -15.25 -42.27 -14.67
C LEU A 6 -16.39 -41.94 -13.69
N HIS A 7 -16.06 -41.53 -12.46
CA HIS A 7 -17.07 -41.07 -11.50
C HIS A 7 -17.45 -39.60 -11.70
N ARG A 8 -18.55 -39.43 -12.46
CA ARG A 8 -19.29 -38.18 -12.65
C ARG A 8 -19.93 -37.73 -11.32
N PHE A 9 -19.38 -36.69 -10.68
CA PHE A 9 -20.03 -36.10 -9.50
C PHE A 9 -21.32 -35.38 -9.89
N SER A 10 -22.41 -35.77 -9.23
CA SER A 10 -23.76 -35.30 -9.53
C SER A 10 -24.10 -34.03 -8.74
N SER A 11 -24.63 -33.03 -9.42
CA SER A 11 -25.13 -31.80 -8.81
C SER A 11 -26.43 -32.06 -8.04
N GLN A 12 -26.41 -31.95 -6.71
CA GLN A 12 -27.62 -31.92 -5.88
C GLN A 12 -27.84 -30.52 -5.29
N ILE A 13 -28.74 -29.76 -5.91
CA ILE A 13 -29.30 -28.53 -5.32
C ILE A 13 -30.56 -28.93 -4.55
N SER A 14 -30.46 -28.99 -3.23
CA SER A 14 -31.60 -29.22 -2.34
C SER A 14 -32.41 -27.95 -2.14
N ARG A 15 -33.74 -28.06 -2.15
CA ARG A 15 -34.67 -26.93 -1.98
C ARG A 15 -34.93 -26.61 -0.51
N SER A 16 -35.15 -25.33 -0.25
CA SER A 16 -35.58 -24.74 1.03
C SER A 16 -36.96 -25.22 1.51
N PRO A 17 -37.21 -25.22 2.83
CA PRO A 17 -38.52 -24.97 3.41
C PRO A 17 -38.63 -23.55 4.00
N SER A 18 -39.81 -22.95 3.89
CA SER A 18 -40.13 -21.62 4.39
C SER A 18 -40.25 -21.56 5.92
N ILE A 19 -39.82 -20.46 6.54
CA ILE A 19 -40.27 -20.03 7.88
C ILE A 19 -40.65 -18.55 7.81
N SER A 20 -41.86 -18.23 8.28
CA SER A 20 -42.43 -16.87 8.31
C SER A 20 -42.76 -16.50 9.75
N GLN A 21 -42.13 -15.45 10.32
CA GLN A 21 -42.53 -14.88 11.61
C GLN A 21 -42.39 -13.34 11.66
N PHE A 22 -43.39 -12.72 12.30
CA PHE A 22 -43.53 -11.27 12.55
C PHE A 22 -43.03 -10.94 13.99
N ILE A 23 -43.08 -9.72 14.57
CA ILE A 23 -43.80 -8.45 14.28
C ILE A 23 -42.99 -7.26 14.85
N ARG A 24 -43.43 -6.04 14.50
CA ARG A 24 -43.29 -4.77 15.24
C ARG A 24 -41.94 -4.04 15.28
N SER A 25 -41.88 -3.00 14.45
CA SER A 25 -42.02 -1.58 14.84
C SER A 25 -41.11 -0.90 15.89
N THR A 26 -40.67 0.30 15.46
CA THR A 26 -40.36 1.52 16.24
C THR A 26 -39.14 1.56 17.16
N ALA A 27 -38.03 2.09 16.62
CA ALA A 27 -37.27 3.16 17.28
C ALA A 27 -36.58 4.05 16.22
N THR A 28 -37.17 5.21 15.89
CA THR A 28 -36.49 6.24 15.09
C THR A 28 -35.48 6.98 15.96
N TYR A 29 -34.29 6.41 16.11
CA TYR A 29 -33.13 7.19 16.54
C TYR A 29 -32.74 8.11 15.38
N ALA A 30 -33.18 9.36 15.46
CA ALA A 30 -32.63 10.44 14.65
C ALA A 30 -31.19 10.72 15.14
N ALA A 31 -30.25 9.88 14.69
CA ALA A 31 -28.85 10.23 14.76
C ALA A 31 -28.68 11.58 14.06
N PRO A 32 -27.95 12.56 14.65
CA PRO A 32 -27.61 13.77 13.92
C PRO A 32 -26.80 13.32 12.71
N SER A 33 -27.42 13.44 11.53
CA SER A 33 -26.73 13.37 10.26
C SER A 33 -25.84 14.60 10.19
N SER A 34 -24.66 14.48 10.80
CA SER A 34 -23.54 15.39 10.61
C SER A 34 -23.30 15.43 9.11
N SER A 35 -23.78 16.50 8.50
CA SER A 35 -23.58 16.85 7.11
C SER A 35 -22.14 17.29 6.92
N SER A 36 -21.22 16.36 7.18
CA SER A 36 -19.86 16.40 6.66
C SER A 36 -19.99 16.53 5.15
N SER A 37 -19.84 17.76 4.68
CA SER A 37 -20.01 18.13 3.29
C SER A 37 -19.12 17.25 2.44
N SER A 38 -19.74 16.32 1.70
CA SER A 38 -19.04 15.40 0.79
C SER A 38 -18.60 16.14 -0.47
N GLN A 39 -17.81 17.20 -0.28
CA GLN A 39 -16.92 17.67 -1.33
C GLN A 39 -15.81 16.63 -1.44
N SER A 40 -15.78 15.93 -2.57
CA SER A 40 -14.67 15.06 -2.94
C SER A 40 -13.38 15.90 -2.88
N LYS A 41 -12.50 15.60 -1.93
CA LYS A 41 -11.23 16.32 -1.75
C LYS A 41 -10.48 16.31 -3.08
N LYS A 42 -9.99 17.47 -3.53
CA LYS A 42 -9.28 17.53 -4.81
C LYS A 42 -8.01 16.69 -4.69
N VAL A 43 -7.58 16.11 -5.81
CA VAL A 43 -6.31 15.36 -5.85
C VAL A 43 -5.15 16.24 -5.36
N SER A 44 -5.18 17.53 -5.68
CA SER A 44 -4.26 18.56 -5.19
C SER A 44 -4.15 18.62 -3.67
N ASP A 45 -5.27 18.49 -2.94
CA ASP A 45 -5.33 18.55 -1.47
C ASP A 45 -4.74 17.30 -0.81
N ARG A 46 -4.36 16.29 -1.62
CA ARG A 46 -3.77 15.02 -1.22
C ARG A 46 -2.32 14.85 -1.66
N ILE A 47 -1.72 15.84 -2.32
CA ILE A 47 -0.31 15.78 -2.76
C ILE A 47 0.59 16.09 -1.56
N VAL A 48 1.54 15.18 -1.31
CA VAL A 48 2.63 15.35 -0.35
C VAL A 48 3.94 15.48 -1.13
N LYS A 49 4.74 16.51 -0.82
CA LYS A 49 6.09 16.66 -1.36
C LYS A 49 7.10 16.03 -0.42
N ILE A 50 8.03 15.28 -0.98
CA ILE A 50 9.10 14.55 -0.30
C ILE A 50 10.39 14.83 -1.08
N PHE A 51 11.54 14.70 -0.43
CA PHE A 51 12.83 14.79 -1.12
C PHE A 51 13.58 13.45 -1.00
N ALA A 52 14.01 12.89 -2.12
CA ALA A 52 15.00 11.83 -2.10
C ALA A 52 16.40 12.41 -2.33
N ILE A 53 17.38 11.80 -1.69
CA ILE A 53 18.78 11.88 -2.03
C ILE A 53 19.11 10.66 -2.89
N ASP A 54 19.71 10.92 -4.04
CA ASP A 54 20.07 9.94 -5.06
C ASP A 54 21.44 9.31 -4.80
N LEU A 55 21.79 8.30 -5.59
CA LEU A 55 23.13 7.73 -5.69
C LEU A 55 24.20 8.81 -5.99
N ASP A 56 23.86 9.80 -6.80
CA ASP A 56 24.73 10.95 -7.12
C ASP A 56 24.81 12.00 -5.98
N GLY A 57 24.20 11.75 -4.82
CA GLY A 57 24.04 12.71 -3.71
C GLY A 57 23.08 13.87 -4.01
N GLN A 58 22.42 13.87 -5.18
CA GLN A 58 21.52 14.93 -5.61
C GLN A 58 20.16 14.84 -4.91
N LYS A 59 19.53 16.00 -4.65
CA LYS A 59 18.24 16.08 -3.94
C LYS A 59 17.08 16.31 -4.93
N ARG A 60 16.25 15.29 -5.19
CA ARG A 60 15.09 15.35 -6.12
C ARG A 60 13.76 15.55 -5.37
N GLU A 61 12.90 16.46 -5.83
CA GLU A 61 11.51 16.62 -5.34
C GLU A 61 10.63 15.49 -5.89
N ILE A 62 10.01 14.73 -4.99
CA ILE A 62 9.03 13.69 -5.28
C ILE A 62 7.64 14.19 -4.89
N ARG A 63 6.64 13.81 -5.69
CA ARG A 63 5.23 14.05 -5.38
C ARG A 63 4.52 12.72 -5.13
N GLY A 64 4.23 12.45 -3.86
CA GLY A 64 3.39 11.34 -3.44
C GLY A 64 1.93 11.75 -3.26
N LEU A 65 1.03 10.77 -3.18
CA LEU A 65 -0.36 10.98 -2.76
C LEU A 65 -0.58 10.41 -1.35
N THR A 66 -1.34 11.12 -0.52
CA THR A 66 -1.72 10.63 0.81
C THR A 66 -2.41 9.26 0.72
N GLY A 67 -1.97 8.31 1.56
CA GLY A 67 -2.42 6.92 1.55
C GLY A 67 -1.70 6.01 0.53
N THR A 68 -0.74 6.50 -0.25
CA THR A 68 0.17 5.66 -1.04
C THR A 68 1.45 5.36 -0.26
N THR A 69 2.22 4.34 -0.66
CA THR A 69 3.50 4.03 -0.02
C THR A 69 4.63 4.90 -0.56
N LEU A 70 5.65 5.14 0.27
CA LEU A 70 6.85 5.87 -0.12
C LEU A 70 7.55 5.20 -1.32
N LEU A 71 7.68 3.87 -1.30
CA LEU A 71 8.19 3.09 -2.44
C LEU A 71 7.41 3.42 -3.71
N LYS A 72 6.07 3.44 -3.66
CA LYS A 72 5.28 3.73 -4.86
C LYS A 72 5.52 5.14 -5.39
N ALA A 73 5.77 6.13 -4.52
CA ALA A 73 6.15 7.47 -4.93
C ALA A 73 7.56 7.53 -5.57
N LEU A 74 8.53 6.79 -5.02
CA LEU A 74 9.89 6.65 -5.57
C LEU A 74 9.89 5.95 -6.94
N THR A 75 9.15 4.86 -7.09
CA THR A 75 8.97 4.15 -8.37
C THR A 75 8.29 5.04 -9.42
N ASN A 76 7.26 5.79 -9.05
CA ASN A 76 6.58 6.72 -9.98
C ASN A 76 7.49 7.86 -10.48
N THR A 77 8.59 8.15 -9.78
CA THR A 77 9.60 9.15 -10.17
C THR A 77 10.81 8.54 -10.88
N GLY A 78 10.84 7.22 -11.10
CA GLY A 78 11.95 6.52 -11.75
C GLY A 78 13.22 6.39 -10.88
N LEU A 79 13.10 6.60 -9.56
CA LEU A 79 14.21 6.50 -8.61
C LEU A 79 14.52 5.05 -8.21
N ILE A 80 13.50 4.20 -8.28
CA ILE A 80 13.56 2.76 -8.03
C ILE A 80 12.83 2.09 -9.19
N ASP A 81 13.49 1.14 -9.85
CA ASP A 81 12.92 0.42 -10.97
C ASP A 81 11.82 -0.57 -10.51
N PRO A 82 10.64 -0.64 -11.19
CA PRO A 82 9.60 -1.60 -10.84
C PRO A 82 9.86 -3.04 -11.32
N ALA A 83 10.84 -3.29 -12.18
CA ALA A 83 11.13 -4.63 -12.69
C ALA A 83 12.12 -5.39 -11.81
N SER A 84 13.01 -4.71 -11.08
CA SER A 84 13.79 -5.31 -9.98
C SER A 84 12.86 -6.00 -8.96
N HIS A 85 11.74 -5.35 -8.63
CA HIS A 85 10.68 -5.89 -7.78
C HIS A 85 9.90 -7.10 -8.36
N ARG A 86 10.19 -7.55 -9.60
CA ARG A 86 9.58 -8.73 -10.25
C ARG A 86 10.58 -9.88 -10.39
N LEU A 87 10.95 -10.49 -9.27
CA LEU A 87 11.64 -11.79 -9.28
C LEU A 87 10.78 -12.86 -8.60
N GLU A 88 10.61 -13.99 -9.29
CA GLU A 88 9.69 -15.08 -8.97
C GLU A 88 10.22 -15.99 -7.82
N GLU A 89 11.13 -15.46 -7.01
CA GLU A 89 11.96 -16.20 -6.05
C GLU A 89 11.99 -15.52 -4.66
N ILE A 90 10.80 -15.40 -4.08
CA ILE A 90 10.38 -15.41 -2.65
C ILE A 90 11.10 -14.50 -1.61
N ASP A 91 12.39 -14.16 -1.70
CA ASP A 91 13.14 -13.39 -0.67
C ASP A 91 13.67 -12.01 -1.13
N ALA A 92 13.66 -11.70 -2.43
CA ALA A 92 14.27 -10.47 -2.98
C ALA A 92 13.59 -9.14 -2.53
N CYS A 93 12.31 -9.19 -2.12
CA CYS A 93 11.47 -8.01 -1.86
C CYS A 93 12.02 -7.06 -0.78
N SER A 94 12.84 -7.56 0.16
CA SER A 94 13.30 -6.75 1.30
C SER A 94 14.50 -5.85 1.00
N ALA A 95 15.38 -6.22 0.03
CA ALA A 95 16.62 -5.49 -0.21
C ALA A 95 16.39 -4.20 -1.02
N GLU A 96 15.57 -4.27 -2.05
CA GLU A 96 15.35 -3.17 -3.00
C GLU A 96 14.29 -2.16 -2.51
N CYS A 97 13.48 -2.57 -1.54
CA CYS A 97 12.54 -1.67 -0.88
C CYS A 97 13.20 -0.85 0.22
N GLU A 98 14.47 -1.09 0.58
CA GLU A 98 15.13 -0.38 1.67
C GLU A 98 15.27 1.11 1.34
N VAL A 99 15.02 1.97 2.34
CA VAL A 99 15.21 3.42 2.28
C VAL A 99 15.73 3.91 3.62
N MET A 100 16.62 4.89 3.59
CA MET A 100 17.10 5.56 4.79
C MET A 100 16.27 6.82 5.05
N ILE A 101 15.80 7.00 6.27
CA ILE A 101 14.98 8.15 6.67
C ILE A 101 15.84 9.09 7.51
N ALA A 102 15.80 10.39 7.19
CA ALA A 102 16.53 11.40 7.96
C ALA A 102 16.03 11.45 9.42
N GLU A 103 16.97 11.61 10.36
CA GLU A 103 16.74 11.47 11.81
C GLU A 103 15.63 12.38 12.35
N GLU A 104 15.53 13.60 11.83
CA GLU A 104 14.47 14.58 12.14
C GLU A 104 13.03 14.10 11.85
N TRP A 105 12.87 13.03 11.05
CA TRP A 105 11.57 12.41 10.73
C TRP A 105 11.32 11.12 11.50
N LEU A 106 12.31 10.62 12.26
CA LEU A 106 12.22 9.35 12.96
C LEU A 106 11.18 9.37 14.07
N GLU A 107 11.00 10.50 14.77
CA GLU A 107 10.00 10.66 15.84
C GLU A 107 8.55 10.50 15.36
N LYS A 108 8.29 10.74 14.07
CA LYS A 108 6.96 10.61 13.44
C LYS A 108 6.66 9.18 12.97
N LEU A 109 7.63 8.29 13.03
CA LEU A 109 7.55 6.91 12.55
C LEU A 109 7.98 5.93 13.66
N PRO A 110 7.71 4.62 13.54
CA PRO A 110 8.19 3.69 14.56
C PRO A 110 9.73 3.59 14.46
N PRO A 111 10.45 3.40 15.58
CA PRO A 111 11.88 3.73 15.69
C PRO A 111 12.81 2.78 14.92
N ARG A 112 13.10 3.08 13.63
CA ARG A 112 14.16 2.52 12.79
C ARG A 112 14.55 3.50 11.66
N HIS A 113 15.85 3.79 11.50
CA HIS A 113 16.36 4.67 10.43
C HIS A 113 16.29 4.03 9.04
N SER A 114 16.64 2.74 8.93
CA SER A 114 16.39 1.93 7.74
C SER A 114 14.98 1.33 7.83
N ARG A 115 14.22 1.44 6.73
CA ARG A 115 12.87 0.88 6.59
C ARG A 115 12.66 0.35 5.18
N LEU A 116 11.73 -0.59 5.05
CA LEU A 116 11.14 -0.90 3.75
C LEU A 116 10.18 0.24 3.38
N GLY A 117 10.44 0.95 2.28
CA GLY A 117 9.61 2.04 1.76
C GLY A 117 8.18 1.61 1.39
N CYS A 118 7.92 0.30 1.26
CA CYS A 118 6.57 -0.25 1.15
C CYS A 118 5.76 -0.17 2.45
N GLN A 119 6.40 -0.08 3.62
CA GLN A 119 5.76 0.05 4.94
C GLN A 119 5.48 1.51 5.33
N VAL A 120 6.16 2.48 4.71
CA VAL A 120 5.96 3.91 4.98
C VAL A 120 4.78 4.42 4.16
N VAL A 121 3.63 4.62 4.79
CA VAL A 121 2.45 5.22 4.16
C VAL A 121 2.53 6.73 4.25
N LEU A 122 2.31 7.42 3.13
CA LEU A 122 2.41 8.86 3.04
C LEU A 122 1.19 9.55 3.66
N SER A 123 1.45 10.47 4.57
CA SER A 123 0.46 11.34 5.21
C SER A 123 0.89 12.80 5.09
N GLN A 124 -0.02 13.74 5.38
CA GLN A 124 0.26 15.17 5.23
C GLN A 124 1.33 15.69 6.22
N GLU A 125 1.55 14.98 7.34
CA GLU A 125 2.54 15.35 8.35
C GLU A 125 3.98 15.06 7.93
N LEU A 126 4.16 14.25 6.88
CA LEU A 126 5.44 13.89 6.22
C LEU A 126 5.81 14.86 5.09
N GLN A 127 5.11 16.00 4.97
CA GLN A 127 5.40 17.06 4.02
C GLN A 127 6.81 17.63 4.24
N GLY A 128 7.69 17.48 3.24
CA GLY A 128 9.09 17.90 3.29
C GLY A 128 10.05 16.81 3.79
N MET A 129 9.57 15.60 4.07
CA MET A 129 10.40 14.47 4.51
C MET A 129 11.58 14.24 3.58
N VAL A 130 12.76 14.00 4.16
CA VAL A 130 13.99 13.66 3.43
C VAL A 130 14.30 12.18 3.62
N VAL A 131 14.52 11.48 2.51
CA VAL A 131 14.93 10.08 2.46
C VAL A 131 16.14 9.92 1.56
N ALA A 132 16.94 8.88 1.74
CA ALA A 132 17.98 8.48 0.79
C ALA A 132 17.68 7.09 0.24
N VAL A 133 17.89 6.92 -1.06
CA VAL A 133 17.83 5.62 -1.73
C VAL A 133 19.18 4.91 -1.49
N PRO A 134 19.20 3.66 -1.00
CA PRO A 134 20.45 2.94 -0.77
C PRO A 134 21.14 2.59 -2.08
N GLU A 135 22.47 2.42 -2.02
CA GLU A 135 23.24 1.95 -3.16
C GLU A 135 22.88 0.50 -3.52
N PRO A 136 22.82 0.14 -4.82
CA PRO A 136 22.67 -1.25 -5.25
C PRO A 136 23.87 -2.07 -4.75
N LYS A 137 23.68 -3.36 -4.48
CA LYS A 137 24.76 -4.16 -3.91
C LYS A 137 25.80 -4.45 -4.99
N PRO A 138 27.10 -4.54 -4.65
CA PRO A 138 28.18 -4.55 -5.63
C PRO A 138 28.23 -5.79 -6.56
N TRP A 139 27.33 -6.76 -6.37
CA TRP A 139 27.15 -7.92 -7.24
C TRP A 139 25.93 -7.80 -8.18
N ASP A 140 25.13 -6.74 -8.06
CA ASP A 140 23.99 -6.44 -8.94
C ASP A 140 24.44 -5.64 -10.20
N ILE A 141 25.75 -5.44 -10.36
CA ILE A 141 26.39 -4.73 -11.48
C ILE A 141 26.89 -5.78 -12.49
N PRO A 142 26.46 -5.74 -13.77
CA PRO A 142 26.81 -6.74 -14.79
C PRO A 142 28.24 -6.59 -15.36
#